data_AF-A0A0B3W0R3-F1
#
_entry.id   AF-A0A0B3W0R3-F1
#
_cell.length_a   1.000
_cell.length_b   1.000
_cell.length_c   1.000
_cell.angle_alpha   90.00
_cell.angle_beta   90.00
_cell.angle_gamma   90.00
#
_symmetry.space_group_name_H-M   'P 1'
#
loop_
_entity.id
_entity.type
_entity.pdbx_description
1 polymer ?
#
loop_
_entity_poly.entity_id
_entity_poly.type
_entity_poly.pdbx_seq_one_letter_code
_entity_poly.pdbx_strand_id
1 'polypeptide(L)'
;MTNNFGEIIHKLLDITCEKNFRLANYLGYDVTYISKWINGSKLPSQKNITEIIDGICQFFMDNINESSLRQLCYDFELINNSKESVKNELSRYLYDSYESQKLNKNKDYIINNNNSCTMLGNNDIDKWIFENLKNYCNKSKEKDIHIIITHDIKRYSSKKSVSEISKNKDFVFNSKKVYIHQLINLDEMKKDINEYCKIILLYLNSNSNITYNLYSNNNENFNMILVKNCLSVMYINDNNCNLNINSVSRDLETINNLYNHYNNYLSSKVQL
;
A
#
# COMPACT_ATOMS: atom_id res chain seq x y z
N MET A 1 11.29 4.37 7.82
CA MET A 1 11.89 4.39 6.46
C MET A 1 11.72 3.01 5.84
N THR A 2 11.26 2.88 4.60
CA THR A 2 11.17 1.58 3.92
C THR A 2 12.41 1.38 3.06
N ASN A 3 13.49 0.89 3.68
CA ASN A 3 14.71 0.56 2.94
C ASN A 3 14.51 -0.73 2.15
N ASN A 4 14.99 -0.70 0.91
CA ASN A 4 14.90 -1.77 -0.05
C ASN A 4 15.92 -2.89 0.33
N PHE A 5 15.72 -4.16 -0.06
CA PHE A 5 16.54 -5.31 0.36
C PHE A 5 18.05 -5.08 0.13
N GLY A 6 18.40 -4.54 -1.03
CA GLY A 6 19.79 -4.23 -1.39
C GLY A 6 20.37 -3.06 -0.60
N GLU A 7 19.56 -2.04 -0.30
CA GLU A 7 19.96 -0.90 0.54
C GLU A 7 20.26 -1.32 1.98
N ILE A 8 19.51 -2.28 2.53
CA ILE A 8 19.79 -2.82 3.86
C ILE A 8 21.17 -3.48 3.86
N ILE A 9 21.47 -4.31 2.86
CA ILE A 9 22.79 -4.95 2.72
C ILE A 9 23.90 -3.90 2.56
N HIS A 10 23.66 -2.87 1.72
CA HIS A 10 24.62 -1.78 1.52
C HIS A 10 24.93 -1.06 2.84
N LYS A 11 23.90 -0.70 3.60
CA LYS A 11 24.04 -0.01 4.88
C LYS A 11 24.80 -0.87 5.90
N LEU A 12 24.56 -2.19 5.92
CA LEU A 12 25.29 -3.11 6.80
C LEU A 12 26.77 -3.21 6.42
N LEU A 13 27.10 -3.23 5.12
CA LEU A 13 28.49 -3.17 4.64
C LEU A 13 29.17 -1.87 5.08
N ASP A 14 28.48 -0.74 4.94
CA ASP A 14 29.00 0.57 5.36
C ASP A 14 29.27 0.60 6.88
N ILE A 15 28.33 0.12 7.70
CA ILE A 15 28.44 0.10 9.17
C ILE A 15 29.59 -0.81 9.65
N THR A 16 29.78 -1.94 8.98
CA THR A 16 30.80 -2.93 9.32
C THR A 16 32.14 -2.70 8.61
N CYS A 17 32.21 -1.71 7.72
CA CYS A 17 33.35 -1.48 6.82
C CYS A 17 33.74 -2.73 6.00
N GLU A 18 32.76 -3.58 5.69
CA GLU A 18 32.97 -4.82 4.95
C GLU A 18 32.86 -4.61 3.44
N LYS A 19 33.50 -5.50 2.66
CA LYS A 19 33.48 -5.44 1.20
C LYS A 19 32.58 -6.52 0.61
N ASN A 20 31.92 -6.23 -0.52
CA ASN A 20 31.06 -7.17 -1.24
C ASN A 20 31.71 -8.55 -1.47
N PHE A 21 33.02 -8.58 -1.77
CA PHE A 21 33.78 -9.82 -1.96
C PHE A 21 33.85 -10.71 -0.72
N ARG A 22 33.94 -10.13 0.49
CA ARG A 22 33.97 -10.91 1.72
C ARG A 22 32.60 -11.54 2.01
N LEU A 23 31.52 -10.79 1.79
CA LEU A 23 30.16 -11.31 1.89
C LEU A 23 29.89 -12.41 0.85
N ALA A 24 30.35 -12.22 -0.38
CA ALA A 24 30.21 -13.20 -1.47
C ALA A 24 30.90 -14.53 -1.12
N ASN A 25 32.16 -14.47 -0.67
CA ASN A 25 32.91 -15.64 -0.24
C ASN A 25 32.24 -16.36 0.93
N TYR A 26 31.73 -15.62 1.91
CA TYR A 26 31.04 -16.19 3.06
C TYR A 26 29.78 -16.96 2.67
N LEU A 27 28.99 -16.40 1.75
CA LEU A 27 27.75 -17.02 1.27
C LEU A 27 27.97 -18.09 0.19
N GLY A 28 29.19 -18.26 -0.33
CA GLY A 28 29.48 -19.17 -1.45
C GLY A 28 28.91 -18.69 -2.80
N TYR A 29 28.77 -17.37 -3.00
CA TYR A 29 28.29 -16.77 -4.24
C TYR A 29 29.40 -16.00 -4.96
N ASP A 30 29.27 -15.85 -6.27
CA ASP A 30 30.10 -14.90 -7.03
C ASP A 30 29.72 -13.45 -6.67
N VAL A 31 30.73 -12.57 -6.56
CA VAL A 31 30.55 -11.13 -6.24
C VAL A 31 29.50 -10.46 -7.11
N THR A 32 29.40 -10.85 -8.39
CA THR A 32 28.41 -10.28 -9.31
C THR A 32 26.97 -10.55 -8.87
N TYR A 33 26.68 -11.64 -8.16
CA TYR A 33 25.35 -11.87 -7.57
C TYR A 33 25.08 -10.93 -6.41
N ILE A 34 26.05 -10.77 -5.51
CA ILE A 34 25.94 -9.84 -4.37
C ILE A 34 25.74 -8.40 -4.87
N SER A 35 26.54 -7.96 -5.84
CA SER A 35 26.38 -6.64 -6.46
C SER A 35 25.01 -6.50 -7.13
N LYS A 36 24.47 -7.56 -7.75
CA LYS A 36 23.12 -7.51 -8.33
C LYS A 36 22.03 -7.37 -7.27
N TRP A 37 22.21 -7.97 -6.09
CA TRP A 37 21.29 -7.86 -4.96
C TRP A 37 21.32 -6.46 -4.33
N ILE A 38 22.51 -5.95 -4.06
CA ILE A 38 22.74 -4.61 -3.50
C ILE A 38 22.15 -3.53 -4.41
N ASN A 39 22.41 -3.64 -5.71
CA ASN A 39 21.96 -2.64 -6.68
C ASN A 39 20.48 -2.82 -7.09
N GLY A 40 19.74 -3.76 -6.47
CA GLY A 40 18.32 -4.04 -6.75
C GLY A 40 18.02 -4.74 -8.09
N SER A 41 19.01 -4.84 -8.99
CA SER A 41 18.84 -5.45 -10.33
C SER A 41 18.34 -6.89 -10.29
N LYS A 42 18.70 -7.68 -9.28
CA LYS A 42 18.21 -9.06 -9.09
C LYS A 42 17.94 -9.32 -7.61
N LEU A 43 16.91 -10.11 -7.31
CA LEU A 43 16.69 -10.61 -5.95
C LEU A 43 17.35 -12.00 -5.79
N PRO A 44 17.69 -12.41 -4.56
CA PRO A 44 18.08 -13.80 -4.29
C PRO A 44 16.96 -14.79 -4.66
N SER A 45 17.35 -16.03 -4.92
CA SER A 45 16.40 -17.11 -5.23
C SER A 45 15.49 -17.38 -4.04
N GLN A 46 14.17 -17.47 -4.29
CA GLN A 46 13.18 -17.76 -3.25
C GLN A 46 13.45 -19.11 -2.57
N LYS A 47 13.98 -20.10 -3.31
CA LYS A 47 14.21 -21.45 -2.76
C LYS A 47 15.16 -21.43 -1.56
N ASN A 48 16.12 -20.51 -1.55
CA ASN A 48 17.18 -20.46 -0.54
C ASN A 48 17.17 -19.14 0.24
N ILE A 49 16.08 -18.36 0.18
CA ILE A 49 16.08 -17.00 0.74
C ILE A 49 16.35 -16.98 2.24
N THR A 50 15.79 -17.93 2.98
CA THR A 50 15.97 -18.04 4.43
C THR A 50 17.44 -18.32 4.78
N GLU A 51 18.09 -19.23 4.06
CA GLU A 51 19.52 -19.53 4.23
C GLU A 51 20.40 -18.34 3.87
N ILE A 52 20.07 -17.62 2.78
CA ILE A 52 20.81 -16.45 2.34
C ILE A 52 20.70 -15.32 3.38
N ILE A 53 19.49 -15.05 3.89
CA ILE A 53 19.28 -14.00 4.91
C ILE A 53 19.98 -14.36 6.20
N ASP A 54 19.86 -15.60 6.68
CA ASP A 54 20.55 -16.02 7.90
C ASP A 54 22.07 -15.92 7.74
N GLY A 55 22.60 -16.32 6.56
CA GLY A 55 24.01 -16.16 6.23
C GLY A 55 24.47 -14.69 6.19
N ILE A 56 23.66 -13.79 5.62
CA ILE A 56 23.94 -12.35 5.61
C ILE A 56 23.99 -11.82 7.05
N CYS A 57 22.99 -12.13 7.87
CA CYS A 57 22.92 -11.67 9.25
C CYS A 57 24.08 -12.23 10.08
N GLN A 58 24.41 -13.51 9.92
CA GLN A 58 25.53 -14.13 10.62
C GLN A 58 26.86 -13.47 10.24
N PHE A 59 27.12 -13.28 8.94
CA PHE A 59 28.32 -12.59 8.45
C PHE A 59 28.50 -11.23 9.14
N PHE A 60 27.44 -10.42 9.23
CA PHE A 60 27.54 -9.12 9.88
C PHE A 60 27.71 -9.23 11.40
N MET A 61 27.03 -10.15 12.08
CA MET A 61 27.20 -10.33 13.53
C MET A 61 28.60 -10.81 13.93
N ASP A 62 29.26 -11.56 13.05
CA ASP A 62 30.63 -12.04 13.25
C ASP A 62 31.66 -10.92 13.05
N ASN A 63 31.40 -9.98 12.13
CA ASN A 63 32.35 -8.90 11.80
C ASN A 63 32.01 -7.55 12.47
N ILE A 64 30.90 -7.45 13.21
CA ILE A 64 30.51 -6.21 13.90
C ILE A 64 31.23 -6.02 15.23
N ASN A 65 31.84 -4.84 15.40
CA ASN A 65 32.41 -4.37 16.66
C ASN A 65 31.35 -3.66 17.53
N GLU A 66 31.64 -3.38 18.80
CA GLU A 66 30.66 -2.78 19.71
C GLU A 66 30.17 -1.40 19.28
N SER A 67 31.04 -0.54 18.73
CA SER A 67 30.65 0.79 18.23
C SER A 67 29.69 0.70 17.04
N SER A 68 30.02 -0.15 16.07
CA SER A 68 29.20 -0.42 14.89
C SER A 68 27.87 -1.08 15.28
N LEU A 69 27.85 -1.92 16.32
CA LEU A 69 26.62 -2.53 16.85
C LEU A 69 25.67 -1.47 17.41
N ARG A 70 26.19 -0.51 18.19
CA ARG A 70 25.38 0.61 18.69
C ARG A 70 24.84 1.46 17.54
N GLN A 71 25.68 1.72 16.53
CA GLN A 71 25.25 2.46 15.35
C GLN A 71 24.16 1.72 14.58
N LEU A 72 24.29 0.40 14.41
CA LEU A 72 23.26 -0.44 13.81
C LEU A 72 21.94 -0.37 14.59
N CYS A 73 21.99 -0.52 15.92
CA CYS A 73 20.78 -0.42 16.74
C CYS A 73 20.10 0.96 16.60
N TYR A 74 20.89 2.04 16.55
CA TYR A 74 20.35 3.39 16.31
C TYR A 74 19.73 3.52 14.91
N ASP A 75 20.46 3.10 13.89
CA ASP A 75 20.10 3.24 12.48
C ASP A 75 18.87 2.43 12.05
N PHE A 76 18.56 1.37 12.80
CA PHE A 76 17.43 0.48 12.58
C PHE A 76 16.39 0.53 13.72
N GLU A 77 16.55 1.45 14.67
CA GLU A 77 15.64 1.65 15.82
C GLU A 77 15.43 0.36 16.67
N LEU A 78 16.50 -0.45 16.83
CA LEU A 78 16.47 -1.70 17.60
C LEU A 78 16.63 -1.42 19.10
N ILE A 79 15.75 -2.00 19.90
CA ILE A 79 15.68 -1.75 21.36
C ILE A 79 16.65 -2.65 22.14
N ASN A 80 17.02 -3.81 21.56
CA ASN A 80 17.86 -4.81 22.21
C ASN A 80 19.31 -4.76 21.72
N ASN A 81 20.27 -4.95 22.64
CA ASN A 81 21.70 -4.85 22.36
C ASN A 81 22.44 -6.21 22.37
N SER A 82 21.75 -7.33 22.57
CA SER A 82 22.39 -8.64 22.43
C SER A 82 22.53 -8.96 20.94
N LYS A 83 23.70 -9.48 20.54
CA LYS A 83 23.97 -9.86 19.14
C LYS A 83 22.91 -10.81 18.59
N GLU A 84 22.41 -11.74 19.41
CA GLU A 84 21.39 -12.71 19.01
C GLU A 84 20.01 -12.06 18.77
N SER A 85 19.59 -11.12 19.62
CA SER A 85 18.33 -10.39 19.38
C SER A 85 18.44 -9.51 18.14
N VAL A 86 19.57 -8.83 17.96
CA VAL A 86 19.83 -7.98 16.78
C VAL A 86 19.84 -8.83 15.50
N LYS A 87 20.44 -10.02 15.54
CA LYS A 87 20.44 -10.96 14.40
C LYS A 87 19.00 -11.33 13.99
N ASN A 88 18.15 -11.67 14.95
CA ASN A 88 16.77 -12.08 14.70
C ASN A 88 15.93 -10.93 14.13
N GLU A 89 16.04 -9.73 14.69
CA GLU A 89 15.32 -8.56 14.19
C GLU A 89 15.79 -8.15 12.80
N LEU A 90 17.11 -8.18 12.56
CA LEU A 90 17.68 -7.89 11.25
C LEU A 90 17.25 -8.91 10.19
N SER A 91 17.20 -10.20 10.55
CA SER A 91 16.73 -11.27 9.67
C SER A 91 15.28 -11.04 9.25
N ARG A 92 14.43 -10.66 10.21
CA ARG A 92 13.03 -10.29 9.94
C ARG A 92 12.94 -9.08 9.02
N TYR A 93 13.74 -8.04 9.29
CA TYR A 93 13.76 -6.81 8.50
C TYR A 93 14.17 -7.06 7.03
N LEU A 94 15.20 -7.89 6.82
CA LEU A 94 15.63 -8.32 5.49
C LEU A 94 14.56 -9.16 4.79
N TYR A 95 13.91 -10.09 5.50
CA TYR A 95 12.88 -10.94 4.93
C TYR A 95 11.64 -10.13 4.51
N ASP A 96 11.17 -9.23 5.37
CA ASP A 96 10.05 -8.35 5.09
C ASP A 96 10.34 -7.43 3.88
N SER A 97 11.57 -6.93 3.77
CA SER A 97 12.00 -6.11 2.61
C SER A 97 12.13 -6.94 1.33
N TYR A 98 12.64 -8.17 1.41
CA TYR A 98 12.70 -9.10 0.28
C TYR A 98 11.30 -9.43 -0.26
N GLU A 99 10.37 -9.82 0.60
CA GLU A 99 9.00 -10.15 0.19
C GLU A 99 8.28 -8.91 -0.36
N SER A 100 8.48 -7.74 0.24
CA SER A 100 7.97 -6.46 -0.29
C SER A 100 8.51 -6.15 -1.69
N GLN A 101 9.81 -6.39 -1.95
CA GLN A 101 10.39 -6.17 -3.28
C GLN A 101 9.97 -7.22 -4.30
N LYS A 102 9.75 -8.47 -3.89
CA LYS A 102 9.22 -9.52 -4.75
C LYS A 102 7.79 -9.22 -5.16
N LEU A 103 6.96 -8.72 -4.23
CA LEU A 103 5.63 -8.19 -4.53
C LEU A 103 5.71 -6.99 -5.49
N ASN A 104 6.70 -6.11 -5.34
CA ASN A 104 6.92 -4.98 -6.24
C ASN A 104 7.54 -5.35 -7.60
N LYS A 105 8.35 -6.41 -7.73
CA LYS A 105 8.85 -6.94 -9.03
C LYS A 105 7.77 -7.65 -9.85
N ASN A 106 6.65 -8.01 -9.22
CA ASN A 106 5.44 -8.46 -9.91
C ASN A 106 4.55 -7.29 -10.41
N LYS A 107 4.96 -6.03 -10.19
CA LYS A 107 4.46 -4.90 -10.98
C LYS A 107 5.31 -4.86 -12.25
N ASP A 108 4.76 -5.25 -13.39
CA ASP A 108 5.11 -4.65 -14.68
C ASP A 108 4.14 -5.10 -15.77
N TYR A 109 2.89 -4.63 -15.66
CA TYR A 109 2.15 -4.12 -16.82
C TYR A 109 1.35 -2.90 -16.34
N ILE A 110 2.06 -1.79 -16.14
CA ILE A 110 1.45 -0.47 -16.06
C ILE A 110 1.42 0.08 -17.49
N ILE A 111 0.29 -0.05 -18.18
CA ILE A 111 0.08 0.65 -19.45
C ILE A 111 -0.41 2.05 -19.09
N ASN A 112 0.52 3.01 -19.06
CA ASN A 112 0.23 4.40 -18.75
C ASN A 112 0.27 5.24 -20.03
N ASN A 113 -0.90 5.68 -20.46
CA ASN A 113 -1.05 6.77 -21.42
C ASN A 113 -1.42 8.05 -20.64
N ASN A 114 -1.27 9.22 -21.26
CA ASN A 114 -1.54 10.51 -20.60
C ASN A 114 -2.91 10.54 -19.87
N ASN A 115 -3.91 9.86 -20.43
CA ASN A 115 -5.29 9.90 -19.94
C ASN A 115 -5.76 8.60 -19.25
N SER A 116 -4.98 7.51 -19.27
CA SER A 116 -5.39 6.25 -18.64
C SER A 116 -4.21 5.43 -18.16
N CYS A 117 -4.42 4.69 -17.08
CA CYS A 117 -3.45 3.79 -16.49
C CYS A 117 -4.14 2.46 -16.18
N THR A 118 -3.69 1.37 -16.79
CA THR A 118 -4.14 0.02 -16.39
C THR A 118 -3.06 -0.62 -15.55
N MET A 119 -3.43 -1.10 -14.36
CA MET A 119 -2.52 -1.75 -13.41
C MET A 119 -3.00 -3.17 -13.16
N LEU A 120 -2.16 -4.17 -13.43
CA LEU A 120 -2.39 -5.57 -13.06
C LEU A 120 -1.52 -5.96 -11.86
N GLY A 121 -2.10 -6.65 -10.87
CA GLY A 121 -1.36 -7.34 -9.80
C GLY A 121 -1.75 -6.96 -8.36
N ASN A 122 -1.14 -7.63 -7.38
CA ASN A 122 -1.35 -7.44 -5.93
C ASN A 122 -0.66 -6.18 -5.37
N ASN A 123 -0.92 -5.04 -5.99
CA ASN A 123 -0.48 -3.77 -5.44
C ASN A 123 -1.33 -3.45 -4.22
N ASP A 124 -0.76 -2.78 -3.20
CA ASP A 124 -1.54 -2.08 -2.16
C ASP A 124 -2.34 -0.95 -2.85
N ILE A 125 -3.43 -1.36 -3.51
CA ILE A 125 -4.33 -0.51 -4.31
C ILE A 125 -4.90 0.56 -3.43
N ASP A 126 -5.23 0.22 -2.19
CA ASP A 126 -5.72 1.17 -1.21
C ASP A 126 -4.69 2.29 -1.01
N LYS A 127 -3.40 1.96 -0.77
CA LYS A 127 -2.33 2.96 -0.62
C LYS A 127 -2.13 3.79 -1.89
N TRP A 128 -2.11 3.17 -3.06
CA TRP A 128 -1.96 3.89 -4.33
C TRP A 128 -3.15 4.83 -4.60
N ILE A 129 -4.38 4.36 -4.38
CA ILE A 129 -5.59 5.17 -4.47
C ILE A 129 -5.50 6.33 -3.48
N PHE A 130 -5.13 6.09 -2.22
CA PHE A 130 -5.02 7.14 -1.20
C PHE A 130 -4.00 8.23 -1.58
N GLU A 131 -2.79 7.84 -1.98
CA GLU A 131 -1.74 8.79 -2.37
C GLU A 131 -2.13 9.60 -3.61
N ASN A 132 -2.73 8.94 -4.61
CA ASN A 132 -3.16 9.60 -5.84
C ASN A 132 -4.37 10.50 -5.58
N LEU A 133 -5.40 10.03 -4.88
CA LEU A 133 -6.56 10.83 -4.49
C LEU A 133 -6.14 12.09 -3.75
N LYS A 134 -5.21 11.97 -2.78
CA LYS A 134 -4.67 13.13 -2.05
C LYS A 134 -4.03 14.14 -3.00
N ASN A 135 -3.14 13.68 -3.87
CA ASN A 135 -2.46 14.53 -4.84
C ASN A 135 -3.44 15.22 -5.81
N TYR A 136 -4.43 14.49 -6.29
CA TYR A 136 -5.44 14.98 -7.23
C TYR A 136 -6.40 15.97 -6.59
N CYS A 137 -6.90 15.67 -5.39
CA CYS A 137 -7.79 16.56 -4.64
C CYS A 137 -7.10 17.87 -4.25
N ASN A 138 -5.81 17.81 -3.90
CA ASN A 138 -5.01 19.00 -3.58
C ASN A 138 -4.73 19.87 -4.81
N LYS A 139 -4.58 19.26 -5.99
CA LYS A 139 -4.37 19.99 -7.26
C LYS A 139 -5.67 20.49 -7.89
N SER A 140 -6.81 19.92 -7.51
CA SER A 140 -8.11 20.32 -8.05
C SER A 140 -8.40 21.80 -7.78
N LYS A 141 -8.95 22.50 -8.76
CA LYS A 141 -9.44 23.88 -8.61
C LYS A 141 -10.83 23.95 -7.96
N GLU A 142 -11.50 22.81 -7.81
CA GLU A 142 -12.83 22.74 -7.21
C GLU A 142 -12.79 23.14 -5.74
N LYS A 143 -13.79 23.91 -5.31
CA LYS A 143 -13.96 24.33 -3.91
C LYS A 143 -14.34 23.15 -3.02
N ASP A 144 -15.24 22.32 -3.53
CA ASP A 144 -15.76 21.12 -2.87
C ASP A 144 -15.39 19.88 -3.69
N ILE A 145 -15.02 18.81 -3.02
CA ILE A 145 -14.63 17.55 -3.66
C ILE A 145 -15.79 16.58 -3.53
N HIS A 146 -16.25 16.01 -4.65
CA HIS A 146 -17.30 15.01 -4.66
C HIS A 146 -16.75 13.67 -5.13
N ILE A 147 -16.96 12.64 -4.31
CA ILE A 147 -16.46 11.28 -4.53
C ILE A 147 -17.65 10.32 -4.49
N ILE A 148 -17.78 9.45 -5.48
CA ILE A 148 -18.72 8.32 -5.48
C ILE A 148 -17.91 7.03 -5.33
N ILE A 149 -18.32 6.17 -4.40
CA ILE A 149 -17.68 4.89 -4.10
C ILE A 149 -18.74 3.79 -4.22
N THR A 150 -18.56 2.87 -5.18
CA THR A 150 -19.56 1.84 -5.50
C THR A 150 -19.36 0.50 -4.80
N HIS A 151 -18.15 0.21 -4.33
CA HIS A 151 -17.85 -1.02 -3.60
C HIS A 151 -18.40 -0.98 -2.17
N ASP A 152 -18.62 -2.14 -1.58
CA ASP A 152 -19.19 -2.24 -0.25
C ASP A 152 -18.25 -1.75 0.87
N ILE A 153 -18.78 -1.00 1.83
CA ILE A 153 -18.03 -0.42 2.96
C ILE A 153 -17.38 -1.49 3.86
N LYS A 154 -17.88 -2.73 3.89
CA LYS A 154 -17.29 -3.87 4.61
C LYS A 154 -15.88 -4.20 4.15
N ARG A 155 -15.48 -3.79 2.94
CA ARG A 155 -14.09 -3.86 2.47
C ARG A 155 -13.11 -3.27 3.49
N TYR A 156 -13.56 -2.27 4.25
CA TYR A 156 -12.76 -1.58 5.24
C TYR A 156 -12.73 -2.24 6.63
N SER A 157 -13.36 -3.40 6.82
CA SER A 157 -13.37 -4.17 8.08
C SER A 157 -11.97 -4.65 8.49
N SER A 158 -11.03 -4.77 7.54
CA SER A 158 -9.70 -5.29 7.85
C SER A 158 -8.97 -4.42 8.89
N LYS A 159 -8.37 -5.07 9.91
CA LYS A 159 -7.62 -4.39 10.98
C LYS A 159 -6.51 -3.47 10.44
N LYS A 160 -5.97 -3.77 9.25
CA LYS A 160 -4.96 -2.96 8.55
C LYS A 160 -5.55 -1.62 8.09
N SER A 161 -6.65 -1.65 7.34
CA SER A 161 -7.35 -0.46 6.82
C SER A 161 -7.82 0.48 7.94
N VAL A 162 -8.44 -0.06 8.99
CA VAL A 162 -8.91 0.75 10.14
C VAL A 162 -7.76 1.39 10.90
N SER A 163 -6.67 0.65 11.14
CA SER A 163 -5.51 1.17 11.85
C SER A 163 -4.76 2.25 11.06
N GLU A 164 -4.70 2.13 9.73
CA GLU A 164 -4.06 3.11 8.85
C GLU A 164 -4.88 4.40 8.76
N ILE A 165 -6.22 4.30 8.73
CA ILE A 165 -7.10 5.47 8.67
C ILE A 165 -7.11 6.23 10.01
N SER A 166 -7.17 5.51 11.14
CA SER A 166 -7.10 6.13 12.48
C SER A 166 -5.75 6.81 12.76
N LYS A 167 -4.65 6.34 12.12
CA LYS A 167 -3.31 6.94 12.21
C LYS A 167 -3.13 8.11 11.23
N ASN A 168 -3.87 8.13 10.13
CA ASN A 168 -3.82 9.19 9.13
C ASN A 168 -4.61 10.44 9.59
N LYS A 169 -4.11 11.13 10.62
CA LYS A 169 -4.50 12.51 10.96
C LYS A 169 -4.19 13.50 9.82
N ASP A 170 -3.43 13.07 8.81
CA ASP A 170 -2.99 13.86 7.66
C ASP A 170 -3.98 13.87 6.47
N PHE A 171 -5.20 13.35 6.65
CA PHE A 171 -6.27 13.45 5.65
C PHE A 171 -6.99 14.81 5.72
N VAL A 172 -6.20 15.88 5.82
CA VAL A 172 -6.68 17.25 5.76
C VAL A 172 -6.66 17.66 4.29
N PHE A 173 -7.81 17.60 3.61
CA PHE A 173 -7.95 18.17 2.28
C PHE A 173 -7.92 19.70 2.35
N ASN A 174 -6.78 20.33 2.68
CA ASN A 174 -6.53 21.78 2.63
C ASN A 174 -7.78 22.68 2.82
N SER A 175 -8.58 22.46 3.88
CA SER A 175 -9.80 23.24 4.17
C SER A 175 -10.99 23.13 3.19
N LYS A 176 -10.96 22.21 2.22
CA LYS A 176 -12.08 21.90 1.32
C LYS A 176 -13.08 20.95 1.97
N LYS A 177 -14.36 21.13 1.64
CA LYS A 177 -15.39 20.15 2.00
C LYS A 177 -15.32 18.96 1.05
N VAL A 178 -15.41 17.77 1.61
CA VAL A 178 -15.43 16.53 0.83
C VAL A 178 -16.74 15.81 1.06
N TYR A 179 -17.45 15.51 -0.02
CA TYR A 179 -18.69 14.76 0.00
C TYR A 179 -18.42 13.37 -0.57
N ILE A 180 -18.59 12.35 0.26
CA ILE A 180 -18.40 10.95 -0.12
C ILE A 180 -19.78 10.31 -0.21
N HIS A 181 -20.16 9.87 -1.40
CA HIS A 181 -21.37 9.10 -1.66
C HIS A 181 -21.00 7.62 -1.71
N GLN A 182 -21.25 6.90 -0.60
CA GLN A 182 -20.83 5.53 -0.37
C GLN A 182 -22.02 4.57 -0.54
N LEU A 183 -21.85 3.58 -1.40
CA LEU A 183 -22.83 2.50 -1.57
C LEU A 183 -22.62 1.39 -0.52
N ILE A 184 -23.72 0.84 -0.02
CA ILE A 184 -23.75 -0.23 1.00
C ILE A 184 -24.69 -1.34 0.55
N ASN A 185 -24.20 -2.58 0.56
CA ASN A 185 -25.02 -3.76 0.38
C ASN A 185 -25.81 -4.04 1.67
N LEU A 186 -27.09 -3.69 1.65
CA LEU A 186 -27.96 -3.86 2.81
C LEU A 186 -28.18 -5.33 3.18
N ASP A 187 -28.10 -6.26 2.22
CA ASP A 187 -28.30 -7.68 2.50
C ASP A 187 -27.08 -8.29 3.19
N GLU A 188 -25.87 -7.84 2.86
CA GLU A 188 -24.66 -8.17 3.62
C GLU A 188 -24.64 -7.47 4.98
N MET A 189 -25.09 -6.21 5.07
CA MET A 189 -25.21 -5.49 6.34
C MET A 189 -26.14 -6.22 7.31
N LYS A 190 -27.29 -6.72 6.84
CA LYS A 190 -28.22 -7.50 7.69
C LYS A 190 -27.57 -8.75 8.29
N LYS A 191 -26.59 -9.36 7.60
CA LYS A 191 -25.87 -10.54 8.10
C LYS A 191 -24.85 -10.19 9.19
N ASP A 192 -24.31 -8.97 9.18
CA ASP A 192 -23.23 -8.55 10.09
C ASP A 192 -23.36 -7.08 10.51
N ILE A 193 -24.51 -6.73 11.11
CA ILE A 193 -24.87 -5.34 11.44
C ILE A 193 -23.80 -4.67 12.31
N ASN A 194 -23.26 -5.41 13.28
CA ASN A 194 -22.30 -4.88 14.25
C ASN A 194 -21.01 -4.41 13.58
N GLU A 195 -20.47 -5.19 12.65
CA GLU A 195 -19.23 -4.82 11.95
C GLU A 195 -19.45 -3.62 11.03
N TYR A 196 -20.58 -3.56 10.31
CA TYR A 196 -20.94 -2.40 9.50
C TYR A 196 -21.10 -1.13 10.34
N CYS A 197 -21.84 -1.19 11.46
CA CYS A 197 -22.01 -0.06 12.36
C CYS A 197 -20.67 0.44 12.91
N LYS A 198 -19.78 -0.48 13.30
CA LYS A 198 -18.43 -0.14 13.76
C LYS A 198 -17.63 0.59 12.69
N ILE A 199 -17.66 0.10 11.44
CA ILE A 199 -16.97 0.74 10.31
C ILE A 199 -17.54 2.14 10.08
N ILE A 200 -18.86 2.28 9.99
CA ILE A 200 -19.52 3.58 9.75
C ILE A 200 -19.13 4.59 10.85
N LEU A 201 -19.19 4.19 12.12
CA LEU A 201 -18.81 5.06 13.25
C LEU A 201 -17.34 5.49 13.19
N LEU A 202 -16.43 4.61 12.77
CA LEU A 202 -15.03 4.95 12.59
C LEU A 202 -14.84 6.03 11.51
N TYR A 203 -15.55 5.91 10.39
CA TYR A 203 -15.44 6.86 9.27
C TYR A 203 -16.11 8.21 9.57
N LEU A 204 -17.28 8.21 10.20
CA LEU A 204 -17.99 9.44 10.59
C LEU A 204 -17.20 10.27 11.61
N ASN A 205 -16.50 9.62 12.55
CA ASN A 205 -15.76 10.32 13.61
C ASN A 205 -14.37 10.81 13.18
N SER A 206 -13.92 10.49 11.96
CA SER A 206 -12.52 10.69 11.58
C SER A 206 -12.18 12.13 11.16
N ASN A 207 -13.09 12.89 10.53
CA ASN A 207 -12.79 14.22 9.98
C ASN A 207 -14.03 15.13 9.86
N SER A 208 -13.97 16.34 10.43
CA SER A 208 -15.08 17.31 10.38
C SER A 208 -15.39 17.88 8.99
N ASN A 209 -14.45 17.77 8.05
CA ASN A 209 -14.57 18.35 6.71
C ASN A 209 -15.14 17.35 5.68
N ILE A 210 -15.42 16.12 6.12
CA ILE A 210 -15.93 15.05 5.27
C ILE A 210 -17.38 14.78 5.63
N THR A 211 -18.26 14.83 4.64
CA THR A 211 -19.66 14.44 4.76
C THR A 211 -19.86 13.12 4.03
N TYR A 212 -20.35 12.10 4.74
CA TYR A 212 -20.70 10.81 4.15
C TYR A 212 -22.20 10.77 3.87
N ASN A 213 -22.56 10.41 2.65
CA ASN A 213 -23.92 10.10 2.22
C ASN A 213 -23.96 8.60 1.89
N LEU A 214 -24.77 7.84 2.63
CA LEU A 214 -24.86 6.39 2.48
C LEU A 214 -26.06 6.02 1.63
N TYR A 215 -25.89 5.11 0.68
CA TYR A 215 -26.94 4.67 -0.23
C TYR A 215 -27.02 3.15 -0.29
N SER A 216 -28.24 2.63 -0.36
CA SER A 216 -28.45 1.19 -0.57
C SER A 216 -28.01 0.77 -1.98
N ASN A 217 -27.22 -0.30 -2.04
CA ASN A 217 -26.83 -0.96 -3.28
C ASN A 217 -27.48 -2.33 -3.39
N ASN A 218 -28.17 -2.55 -4.50
CA ASN A 218 -28.81 -3.83 -4.83
C ASN A 218 -28.15 -4.51 -6.03
N ASN A 219 -27.13 -3.89 -6.65
CA ASN A 219 -26.55 -4.34 -7.91
C ASN A 219 -25.09 -4.80 -7.74
N GLU A 220 -24.76 -5.91 -8.42
CA GLU A 220 -23.40 -6.43 -8.63
C GLU A 220 -22.63 -5.61 -9.68
N ASN A 221 -22.51 -4.30 -9.48
CA ASN A 221 -21.72 -3.47 -10.37
C ASN A 221 -20.23 -3.56 -10.03
N PHE A 222 -19.38 -3.27 -11.03
CA PHE A 222 -17.94 -3.14 -10.83
C PHE A 222 -17.60 -2.20 -9.67
N ASN A 223 -16.54 -2.52 -8.94
CA ASN A 223 -16.04 -1.66 -7.89
C ASN A 223 -15.37 -0.44 -8.52
N MET A 224 -15.84 0.74 -8.15
CA MET A 224 -15.39 2.01 -8.70
C MET A 224 -15.26 3.08 -7.63
N ILE A 225 -14.28 3.94 -7.84
CA ILE A 225 -14.12 5.22 -7.15
C ILE A 225 -14.09 6.32 -8.20
N LEU A 226 -15.05 7.24 -8.14
CA LEU A 226 -15.19 8.35 -9.07
C LEU A 226 -14.99 9.66 -8.31
N VAL A 227 -14.04 10.47 -8.74
CA VAL A 227 -13.83 11.84 -8.25
C VAL A 227 -14.24 12.79 -9.36
N LYS A 228 -15.28 13.59 -9.12
CA LYS A 228 -15.83 14.53 -10.09
C LYS A 228 -14.73 15.41 -10.70
N ASN A 229 -14.74 15.58 -12.02
CA ASN A 229 -13.77 16.40 -12.77
C ASN A 229 -12.30 16.03 -12.53
N CYS A 230 -11.99 14.79 -12.12
CA CYS A 230 -10.63 14.47 -11.69
C CYS A 230 -10.13 13.07 -12.04
N LEU A 231 -10.81 12.03 -11.54
CA LEU A 231 -10.29 10.66 -11.64
C LEU A 231 -11.43 9.66 -11.63
N SER A 232 -11.28 8.57 -12.37
CA SER A 232 -12.03 7.34 -12.15
C SER A 232 -11.07 6.17 -11.94
N VAL A 233 -11.37 5.34 -10.96
CA VAL A 233 -10.66 4.09 -10.69
C VAL A 233 -11.70 2.99 -10.71
N MET A 234 -11.62 2.09 -11.69
CA MET A 234 -12.40 0.87 -11.75
C MET A 234 -11.50 -0.29 -11.37
N TYR A 235 -12.02 -1.21 -10.58
CA TYR A 235 -11.25 -2.36 -10.16
C TYR A 235 -12.11 -3.61 -10.00
N ILE A 236 -11.50 -4.76 -10.24
CA ILE A 236 -12.11 -6.08 -10.03
C ILE A 236 -11.38 -6.72 -8.86
N ASN A 237 -12.16 -7.12 -7.86
CA ASN A 237 -11.66 -7.80 -6.68
C ASN A 237 -12.27 -9.20 -6.71
N ASP A 238 -11.61 -10.13 -7.37
CA ASP A 238 -12.03 -11.53 -7.33
C ASP A 238 -11.51 -12.14 -6.03
N ASN A 239 -12.41 -12.69 -5.22
CA ASN A 239 -12.05 -13.37 -3.97
C ASN A 239 -11.11 -14.57 -4.20
N ASN A 240 -10.98 -15.06 -5.44
CA ASN A 240 -10.18 -16.23 -5.80
C ASN A 240 -9.01 -15.95 -6.77
N CYS A 241 -8.88 -14.77 -7.38
CA CYS A 241 -7.76 -14.49 -8.30
C CYS A 241 -6.72 -13.58 -7.66
N ASN A 242 -5.46 -14.02 -7.71
CA ASN A 242 -4.24 -13.27 -7.35
C ASN A 242 -3.95 -12.05 -8.27
N LEU A 243 -4.97 -11.57 -9.00
CA LEU A 243 -4.88 -10.56 -10.06
C LEU A 243 -5.93 -9.49 -9.82
N ASN A 244 -5.56 -8.40 -9.15
CA ASN A 244 -6.36 -7.20 -9.16
C ASN A 244 -6.11 -6.45 -10.48
N ILE A 245 -7.14 -6.30 -11.29
CA ILE A 245 -7.11 -5.45 -12.48
C ILE A 245 -7.70 -4.11 -12.07
N ASN A 246 -6.91 -3.05 -12.23
CA ASN A 246 -7.36 -1.68 -12.02
C ASN A 246 -7.26 -0.93 -13.33
N SER A 247 -8.31 -0.24 -13.72
CA SER A 247 -8.30 0.74 -14.79
C SER A 247 -8.53 2.11 -14.19
N VAL A 248 -7.59 3.00 -14.44
CA VAL A 248 -7.63 4.38 -13.99
C VAL A 248 -7.83 5.23 -15.23
N SER A 249 -8.86 6.06 -15.25
CA SER A 249 -9.03 7.07 -16.30
C SER A 249 -8.98 8.47 -15.71
N ARG A 250 -8.29 9.35 -16.44
CA ARG A 250 -8.12 10.79 -16.21
C ARG A 250 -8.79 11.61 -17.31
N ASP A 251 -9.47 10.93 -18.24
CA ASP A 251 -10.22 11.57 -19.31
C ASP A 251 -11.49 12.22 -18.75
N LEU A 252 -11.54 13.56 -18.79
CA LEU A 252 -12.60 14.33 -18.14
C LEU A 252 -13.98 14.05 -18.72
N GLU A 253 -14.08 13.82 -20.03
CA GLU A 253 -15.35 13.50 -20.69
C GLU A 253 -15.91 12.17 -20.17
N THR A 254 -15.09 11.12 -20.19
CA THR A 254 -15.44 9.81 -19.65
C THR A 254 -15.80 9.88 -18.16
N ILE A 255 -14.97 10.56 -17.36
CA ILE A 255 -15.20 10.73 -15.91
C ILE A 255 -16.54 11.41 -15.65
N ASN A 256 -16.84 12.49 -16.35
CA ASN A 256 -18.06 13.26 -16.11
C ASN A 256 -19.31 12.52 -16.58
N ASN A 257 -19.23 11.79 -17.69
CA ASN A 257 -20.32 10.92 -18.14
C ASN A 257 -20.62 9.82 -17.11
N LEU A 258 -19.58 9.14 -16.60
CA LEU A 258 -19.73 8.12 -15.54
C LEU A 258 -20.25 8.72 -14.24
N TYR A 259 -19.70 9.85 -13.82
CA TYR A 259 -20.12 10.54 -12.61
C TYR A 259 -21.60 10.95 -12.69
N ASN A 260 -22.03 11.55 -13.80
CA ASN A 260 -23.43 11.95 -14.00
C ASN A 260 -24.37 10.75 -14.01
N HIS A 261 -23.98 9.65 -14.66
CA HIS A 261 -24.75 8.41 -14.65
C HIS A 261 -24.97 7.90 -13.21
N TYR A 262 -23.90 7.79 -12.43
CA TYR A 262 -24.00 7.32 -11.04
C TYR A 262 -24.69 8.32 -10.11
N ASN A 263 -24.51 9.63 -10.32
CA ASN A 263 -25.20 10.65 -9.55
C ASN A 263 -26.73 10.60 -9.76
N ASN A 264 -27.17 10.36 -11.00
CA ASN A 264 -28.58 10.14 -11.31
C ASN A 264 -29.10 8.84 -10.69
N TYR A 265 -28.30 7.76 -10.77
CA TYR A 265 -28.63 6.49 -10.10
C TYR A 265 -28.80 6.68 -8.58
N LEU A 266 -27.88 7.38 -7.92
CA LEU A 266 -27.95 7.68 -6.49
C LEU A 266 -29.16 8.52 -6.12
N SER A 267 -29.54 9.48 -6.97
CA SER A 267 -30.72 10.34 -6.76
C SER A 267 -32.04 9.55 -6.82
N SER A 268 -32.05 8.38 -7.47
CA SER A 268 -33.19 7.44 -7.49
C SER A 268 -33.22 6.48 -6.30
N LYS A 269 -32.20 6.49 -5.44
CA LYS A 269 -32.06 5.57 -4.31
C LYS A 269 -32.45 6.21 -2.99
N VAL A 270 -32.87 5.37 -2.05
CA VAL A 270 -33.07 5.77 -0.66
C VAL A 270 -31.70 6.06 -0.04
N GLN A 271 -31.53 7.29 0.42
CA GLN A 271 -30.41 7.70 1.27
C GLN A 271 -30.66 7.22 2.69
N LEU A 272 -29.65 6.56 3.28
CA LEU A 272 -29.63 6.08 4.67
C LEU A 272 -29.02 7.15 5.58
#